data_AF-A0AA45UA23-F1
#
_entry.id   AF-A0AA45UA23-F1
#
_cell.length_a   1.000
_cell.length_b   1.000
_cell.length_c   1.000
_cell.angle_alpha   90.00
_cell.angle_beta   90.00
_cell.angle_gamma   90.00
#
_symmetry.space_group_name_H-M   'P 1'
#
loop_
_entity.id
_entity.type
_entity.pdbx_description
1 polymer ?
#
loop_
_entity_poly.entity_id
_entity_poly.type
_entity_poly.pdbx_seq_one_letter_code
_entity_poly.pdbx_strand_id
1 'polypeptide(L)' 'MILLDERTIEREFGWVFFYASKRHVETGDPAFAVGGNAPLIVDRVTGEFHVTGTAYPVEHYIAEYEARSRTP' A
#
# COMPACT_ATOMS: atom_id res chain seq x y z
N MET A 1 12.27 7.78 1.20
CA MET A 1 10.87 7.57 0.74
C MET A 1 9.94 8.32 1.69
N ILE A 2 8.74 8.66 1.24
CA ILE A 2 7.69 9.28 2.06
C ILE A 2 6.40 8.49 1.88
N LEU A 3 5.56 8.48 2.92
CA LEU A 3 4.17 8.06 2.80
C LEU A 3 3.38 9.13 2.05
N LEU A 4 2.41 8.68 1.27
CA LEU A 4 1.45 9.54 0.62
C LEU A 4 0.17 9.52 1.44
N ASP A 5 0.14 10.31 2.53
CA ASP A 5 -0.91 10.22 3.55
C ASP A 5 -2.31 10.39 2.95
N GLU A 6 -2.48 11.34 2.03
CA GLU A 6 -3.73 11.60 1.29
C GLU A 6 -4.20 10.43 0.41
N ARG A 7 -3.32 9.45 0.15
CA ARG A 7 -3.61 8.25 -0.66
C ARG A 7 -3.86 7.03 0.23
N THR A 8 -3.69 7.15 1.55
CA THR A 8 -3.90 6.05 2.48
C THR A 8 -5.36 5.60 2.40
N ILE A 9 -5.55 4.29 2.30
CA ILE A 9 -6.89 3.70 2.34
C ILE A 9 -7.09 3.11 3.73
N GLU A 10 -8.12 3.57 4.43
CA GLU A 10 -8.54 2.98 5.70
C GLU A 10 -9.58 1.88 5.47
N ARG A 11 -9.44 0.79 6.21
CA ARG A 11 -10.34 -0.37 6.24
C ARG A 11 -10.53 -0.84 7.67
N GLU A 12 -11.49 -1.74 7.88
CA GLU A 12 -11.75 -2.30 9.22
C GLU A 12 -10.52 -3.03 9.78
N PHE A 13 -9.81 -3.79 8.94
CA PHE A 13 -8.57 -4.48 9.33
C PHE A 13 -7.39 -3.54 9.66
N GLY A 14 -7.39 -2.31 9.16
CA GLY A 14 -6.27 -1.39 9.29
C GLY A 14 -6.08 -0.47 8.09
N TRP A 15 -4.87 -0.42 7.54
CA TRP A 15 -4.47 0.58 6.56
C TRP A 15 -3.83 -0.02 5.32
N VAL A 16 -3.96 0.69 4.21
CA VAL A 16 -3.18 0.46 2.99
C VAL A 16 -2.37 1.72 2.71
N PHE A 17 -1.05 1.61 2.85
CA PHE A 17 -0.12 2.71 2.66
C PHE A 17 0.48 2.72 1.26
N PHE A 18 0.52 3.91 0.69
CA PHE A 18 1.24 4.21 -0.54
C PHE A 18 2.46 5.05 -0.20
N TYR A 19 3.54 4.84 -0.94
CA TYR A 19 4.78 5.56 -0.73
C TYR A 19 5.46 5.88 -2.05
N ALA A 20 6.34 6.86 -2.03
CA ALA A 20 7.13 7.25 -3.19
C ALA A 20 8.49 7.86 -2.78
N SER A 21 9.34 8.08 -3.77
CA SER A 21 10.48 8.97 -3.60
C SER A 21 9.99 10.39 -3.39
N LYS A 22 10.43 11.04 -2.30
CA LYS A 22 10.12 12.45 -2.03
C LYS A 22 10.47 13.33 -3.22
N ARG A 23 11.64 13.10 -3.82
CA ARG A 23 12.10 13.85 -4.99
C ARG A 23 11.19 13.65 -6.19
N HIS A 24 10.72 12.42 -6.44
CA HIS A 24 9.75 12.19 -7.51
C HIS A 24 8.43 12.94 -7.27
N VAL A 25 7.94 12.96 -6.03
CA VAL A 25 6.71 13.68 -5.68
C VAL A 25 6.87 15.19 -5.84
N GLU A 26 8.01 15.75 -5.41
CA GLU A 26 8.27 17.18 -5.47
C GLU A 26 8.59 17.69 -6.89
N THR A 27 9.29 16.89 -7.71
CA THR A 27 9.78 17.34 -9.02
C THR A 27 9.01 16.75 -10.19
N GLY A 28 8.24 15.68 -9.99
CA GLY A 28 7.60 14.91 -11.07
C GLY A 28 8.57 14.14 -11.96
N ASP A 29 9.88 14.16 -11.66
CA ASP A 29 10.90 13.56 -12.53
C ASP A 29 10.84 12.02 -12.45
N PRO A 30 10.53 11.32 -13.56
CA PRO A 30 10.38 9.87 -13.57
C PRO A 30 11.67 9.12 -13.27
N ALA A 31 12.85 9.76 -13.41
CA ALA A 31 14.13 9.14 -13.04
C ALA A 31 14.23 8.83 -11.54
N PHE A 32 13.40 9.49 -10.70
CA PHE A 32 13.33 9.23 -9.27
C PHE A 32 12.13 8.37 -8.87
N ALA A 33 11.33 7.88 -9.83
CA ALA A 33 10.22 7.00 -9.53
C ALA A 33 10.71 5.66 -8.95
N VAL A 34 9.91 5.07 -8.04
CA VAL A 34 10.22 3.76 -7.46
C VAL A 34 9.76 2.68 -8.43
N GLY A 35 10.70 1.89 -8.95
CA GLY A 35 10.38 0.74 -9.81
C GLY A 35 9.71 -0.38 -8.99
N GLY A 36 8.69 -1.01 -9.57
CA GLY A 36 7.95 -2.08 -8.89
C GLY A 36 7.19 -1.62 -7.64
N ASN A 37 6.80 -0.34 -7.59
CA ASN A 37 6.13 0.24 -6.42
C ASN A 37 4.77 -0.42 -6.18
N ALA A 38 4.60 -1.06 -5.02
CA ALA A 38 3.38 -1.72 -4.61
C ALA A 38 2.96 -1.21 -3.23
N PRO A 39 1.65 -1.00 -2.98
CA PRO A 39 1.17 -0.59 -1.67
C PRO A 39 1.43 -1.65 -0.59
N LEU A 40 1.43 -1.22 0.66
CA LEU A 40 1.59 -2.07 1.84
C LEU A 40 0.28 -2.12 2.62
N ILE A 41 -0.17 -3.32 2.98
CA ILE A 41 -1.28 -3.50 3.91
C ILE A 41 -0.71 -3.63 5.32
N VAL A 42 -1.31 -2.97 6.30
CA VAL A 42 -0.91 -3.07 7.71
C VAL A 42 -2.14 -3.38 8.56
N ASP A 43 -2.07 -4.49 9.30
CA ASP A 43 -3.09 -4.90 10.25
C ASP A 43 -2.98 -4.06 11.53
N ARG A 44 -4.09 -3.52 11.99
CA ARG A 44 -4.11 -2.63 13.16
C ARG A 44 -4.09 -3.35 14.51
N VAL A 45 -4.43 -4.63 14.53
CA VAL A 45 -4.49 -5.47 15.73
C VAL A 45 -3.15 -6.16 15.94
N THR A 46 -2.60 -6.78 14.89
CA THR A 46 -1.33 -7.53 14.98
C THR A 46 -0.11 -6.66 14.71
N GLY A 47 -0.26 -5.56 13.98
CA GLY A 47 0.86 -4.74 13.50
C GLY A 47 1.64 -5.38 12.35
N GLU A 48 1.20 -6.52 11.82
CA GLU A 48 1.85 -7.17 10.68
C GLU A 48 1.64 -6.37 9.40
N PHE A 49 2.65 -6.37 8.53
CA PHE A 49 2.55 -5.78 7.21
C PHE A 49 2.60 -6.86 6.13
N HIS A 50 1.81 -6.65 5.07
CA HIS A 50 1.74 -7.51 3.92
C HIS A 50 2.10 -6.71 2.67
N VAL A 51 3.13 -7.17 1.96
CA VAL A 51 3.56 -6.57 0.69
C VAL A 51 2.62 -7.07 -0.41
N THR A 52 2.03 -6.14 -1.16
CA THR A 52 1.19 -6.48 -2.32
C THR A 52 2.05 -6.69 -3.58
N GLY A 53 1.41 -7.16 -4.66
CA GLY A 53 2.05 -7.23 -5.97
C GLY A 53 1.78 -6.00 -6.83
N THR A 54 2.38 -5.98 -8.03
CA THR A 54 2.12 -4.97 -9.07
C THR A 54 1.34 -5.52 -10.26
N ALA A 55 0.93 -6.79 -10.21
CA ALA A 55 0.24 -7.47 -11.31
C ALA A 55 -1.24 -7.08 -11.42
N TYR A 56 -1.85 -6.66 -10.32
CA TYR A 56 -3.26 -6.29 -10.24
C TYR A 56 -3.46 -4.92 -9.56
N PRO A 57 -4.63 -4.29 -9.72
CA PRO A 57 -5.00 -3.11 -8.95
C PRO A 57 -5.02 -3.37 -7.44
N VAL A 58 -4.89 -2.32 -6.62
CA VAL A 58 -4.82 -2.44 -5.16
C VAL A 58 -6.09 -3.08 -4.56
N GLU A 59 -7.24 -2.84 -5.17
CA GLU A 59 -8.53 -3.37 -4.74
C GLU A 59 -8.56 -4.90 -4.75
N HIS A 60 -7.84 -5.53 -5.69
CA HIS A 60 -7.70 -6.98 -5.73
C HIS A 60 -7.00 -7.51 -4.48
N TYR A 61 -5.86 -6.92 -4.12
CA TYR A 61 -5.09 -7.35 -2.95
C TYR A 61 -5.80 -7.04 -1.63
N ILE A 62 -6.54 -5.93 -1.55
CA ILE A 62 -7.40 -5.62 -0.41
C ILE A 62 -8.47 -6.70 -0.24
N ALA A 63 -9.17 -7.06 -1.32
CA ALA A 63 -10.22 -8.08 -1.27
C ALA A 63 -9.66 -9.46 -0.88
N GLU A 64 -8.50 -9.85 -1.41
CA GLU A 64 -7.81 -11.08 -1.01
C GLU A 64 -7.44 -11.08 0.48
N TYR A 65 -6.92 -9.95 0.98
CA TYR A 65 -6.56 -9.81 2.39
C TYR A 65 -7.79 -9.95 3.30
N GLU A 66 -8.86 -9.21 3.02
CA GLU A 66 -10.11 -9.28 3.76
C GLU A 66 -10.75 -10.67 3.71
N ALA A 67 -10.60 -11.41 2.61
CA ALA A 67 -11.10 -12.78 2.51
C ALA A 67 -10.32 -13.74 3.43
N ARG A 68 -8.99 -13.57 3.55
CA ARG A 68 -8.15 -14.39 4.44
C ARG A 68 -8.46 -14.11 5.92
N SER A 69 -8.55 -12.84 6.29
CA SER A 69 -8.79 -12.42 7.69
C SER A 69 -10.20 -12.74 8.21
N ARG A 70 -11.12 -13.17 7.33
CA ARG A 70 -12.48 -13.63 7.69
C ARG A 70 -12.58 -15.12 7.98
N THR A 71 -11.47 -15.85 8.00
CA THR A 71 -11.48 -17.28 8.38
C THR A 71 -11.28 -17.39 9.91
N PRO A 72 -12.22 -18.00 10.66
CA PRO A 72 -12.09 -18.18 12.10
C PRO A 72 -10.96 -19.13 12.51
#